data_AF-A0A1M6PTQ2-F1
#
_entry.id   AF-A0A1M6PTQ2-F1
#
_cell.length_a   1.000
_cell.length_b   1.000
_cell.length_c   1.000
_cell.angle_alpha   90.00
_cell.angle_beta   90.00
_cell.angle_gamma   90.00
#
_symmetry.space_group_name_H-M   'P 1'
#
loop_
_entity.id
_entity.type
_entity.pdbx_description
1 polymer ?
#
loop_
_entity_poly.entity_id
_entity_poly.type
_entity_poly.pdbx_seq_one_letter_code
_entity_poly.pdbx_strand_id
1 'polypeptide(L)'
;MKLFRFLRKKLNELDNIPKDNRTEKITKKSTLETKSKTKTKSENVDRTNWTGENFEFLITGVDEIPNEEYDRIMTPNSFEWKKVIKDEWPFYVVGEDEFSFSWEIPGIQFTFNKEVKYEKAKKIADEIIENIKSIGQKAELLTLESNKVYKF
;
A
#
# COMPACT_ATOMS: atom_id res chain seq x y z
N MET A 1 20.71 -6.45 -6.94
CA MET A 1 20.38 -5.07 -6.52
C MET A 1 19.95 -4.24 -7.71
N LYS A 2 18.65 -4.22 -8.04
CA LYS A 2 18.05 -3.27 -8.99
C LYS A 2 16.54 -3.51 -9.01
N LEU A 3 15.74 -2.78 -8.22
CA LEU A 3 14.32 -2.56 -8.54
C LEU A 3 13.62 -1.46 -7.69
N PHE A 4 14.12 -0.22 -7.64
CA PHE A 4 13.32 0.89 -7.07
C PHE A 4 13.47 2.16 -7.91
N ARG A 5 12.94 2.13 -9.14
CA ARG A 5 13.00 3.27 -10.08
C ARG A 5 11.74 4.14 -10.10
N PHE A 6 10.65 3.70 -9.49
CA PHE A 6 9.34 4.31 -9.77
C PHE A 6 9.07 5.57 -8.94
N LEU A 7 9.36 5.58 -7.64
CA LEU A 7 9.20 6.79 -6.81
C LEU A 7 10.12 7.94 -7.25
N ARG A 8 11.33 7.64 -7.75
CA ARG A 8 12.27 8.66 -8.22
C ARG A 8 11.79 9.41 -9.47
N LYS A 9 10.89 8.82 -10.27
CA LYS A 9 10.44 9.42 -11.53
C LYS A 9 9.36 10.49 -11.32
N LYS A 10 8.42 10.28 -10.38
CA LYS A 10 7.35 11.25 -10.12
C LYS A 10 7.82 12.53 -9.41
N LEU A 11 8.86 12.47 -8.58
CA LEU A 11 9.41 13.67 -7.91
C LEU A 11 10.16 14.62 -8.86
N ASN A 12 10.74 14.11 -9.95
CA ASN A 12 11.50 14.92 -10.92
C ASN A 12 10.68 15.43 -12.12
N GLU A 13 9.43 14.99 -12.29
CA GLU A 13 8.59 15.37 -13.44
C GLU A 13 7.71 16.62 -13.19
N LEU A 14 7.77 17.24 -12.01
CA LEU A 14 6.93 18.38 -11.64
C LEU A 14 7.44 19.77 -12.10
N ASP A 15 8.65 19.87 -12.67
CA ASP A 15 9.24 21.17 -13.05
C ASP A 15 9.26 21.50 -14.55
N ASN A 16 8.69 20.66 -15.42
CA ASN A 16 8.68 20.95 -16.87
C ASN A 16 7.39 20.49 -17.57
N ILE A 17 6.35 21.32 -17.52
CA ILE A 17 5.18 21.18 -18.41
C ILE A 17 5.14 22.39 -19.37
N PRO A 18 5.49 22.21 -20.66
CA PRO A 18 5.02 23.11 -21.70
C PRO A 18 3.58 22.72 -22.08
N LYS A 19 2.69 23.72 -22.12
CA LYS A 19 1.34 23.59 -22.70
C LYS A 19 1.47 23.38 -24.21
N ASP A 20 0.95 22.28 -24.75
CA ASP A 20 0.30 22.31 -26.07
C ASP A 20 -0.61 21.11 -26.32
N ASN A 21 -1.54 21.36 -27.22
CA ASN A 21 -2.77 20.66 -27.56
C ASN A 21 -2.53 19.71 -28.75
N ARG A 22 -3.13 18.51 -28.77
CA ARG A 22 -3.80 17.93 -29.97
C ARG A 22 -4.35 16.51 -29.77
N THR A 23 -5.51 16.33 -30.37
CA THR A 23 -6.31 15.14 -30.65
C THR A 23 -5.55 14.06 -31.43
N GLU A 24 -5.82 12.77 -31.15
CA GLU A 24 -6.34 11.79 -32.15
C GLU A 24 -6.53 10.37 -31.58
N LYS A 25 -7.64 9.76 -31.99
CA LYS A 25 -8.03 8.34 -31.80
C LYS A 25 -7.04 7.41 -32.50
N ILE A 26 -6.70 6.26 -31.91
CA ILE A 26 -6.63 4.97 -32.63
C ILE A 26 -7.01 3.81 -31.71
N THR A 27 -7.99 3.06 -32.17
CA THR A 27 -8.51 1.78 -31.69
C THR A 27 -7.49 0.65 -31.93
N LYS A 28 -7.14 -0.15 -30.91
CA LYS A 28 -6.68 -1.54 -31.11
C LYS A 28 -7.22 -2.48 -30.02
N LYS A 29 -7.91 -3.50 -30.53
CA LYS A 29 -8.59 -4.62 -29.89
C LYS A 29 -7.54 -5.55 -29.28
N SER A 30 -7.58 -5.79 -27.96
CA SER A 30 -6.81 -6.84 -27.29
C SER A 30 -7.80 -7.82 -26.68
N THR A 31 -7.78 -9.06 -27.15
CA THR A 31 -8.52 -10.19 -26.59
C THR A 31 -7.47 -11.22 -26.21
N LEU A 32 -7.14 -11.29 -24.92
CA LEU A 32 -6.60 -12.46 -24.22
C LEU A 32 -6.37 -12.08 -22.76
N GLU A 33 -7.42 -12.20 -21.95
CA GLU A 33 -7.28 -12.28 -20.50
C GLU A 33 -7.76 -13.63 -20.03
N THR A 34 -6.80 -14.55 -19.93
CA THR A 34 -6.88 -15.75 -19.13
C THR A 34 -7.03 -15.31 -17.67
N LYS A 35 -8.27 -15.31 -17.16
CA LYS A 35 -8.55 -15.11 -15.74
C LYS A 35 -8.07 -16.32 -14.95
N SER A 36 -6.83 -16.29 -14.45
CA SER A 36 -6.43 -17.13 -13.33
C SER A 36 -7.08 -16.58 -12.06
N LYS A 37 -8.27 -17.10 -11.72
CA LYS A 37 -8.85 -16.95 -10.39
C LYS A 37 -8.00 -17.75 -9.40
N THR A 38 -6.99 -17.12 -8.81
CA THR A 38 -6.36 -17.66 -7.60
C THR A 38 -7.31 -17.38 -6.44
N LYS A 39 -8.20 -18.34 -6.17
CA LYS A 39 -8.87 -18.45 -4.87
C LYS A 39 -7.78 -18.74 -3.85
N THR A 40 -7.37 -17.74 -3.08
CA THR A 40 -6.52 -17.95 -1.91
C THR A 40 -7.32 -18.79 -0.91
N LYS A 41 -6.99 -20.08 -0.83
CA LYS A 41 -7.47 -20.95 0.25
C LYS A 41 -6.96 -20.34 1.56
N SER A 42 -7.87 -20.03 2.49
CA SER A 42 -7.49 -19.62 3.84
C SER A 42 -6.93 -20.86 4.56
N GLU A 43 -5.63 -21.07 4.45
CA GLU A 43 -4.91 -21.96 5.36
C GLU A 43 -5.05 -21.36 6.76
N ASN A 44 -5.41 -22.19 7.75
CA ASN A 44 -5.50 -21.78 9.14
C ASN A 44 -4.08 -21.64 9.70
N VAL A 45 -3.44 -20.52 9.38
CA VAL A 45 -2.09 -20.19 9.84
C VAL A 45 -2.21 -19.53 11.21
N ASP A 46 -1.55 -20.10 12.22
CA ASP A 46 -1.43 -19.47 13.55
C ASP A 46 -0.54 -18.23 13.47
N ARG A 47 -1.12 -17.07 13.82
CA ARG A 47 -0.49 -15.74 13.77
C ARG A 47 -0.24 -15.13 15.15
N THR A 48 -0.47 -15.89 16.23
CA THR A 48 -0.44 -15.37 17.61
C THR A 48 0.92 -14.77 17.99
N ASN A 49 2.01 -15.33 17.47
CA ASN A 49 3.37 -14.88 17.76
C ASN A 49 4.00 -14.06 16.63
N TRP A 50 3.23 -13.67 15.62
CA TRP A 50 3.78 -12.97 14.46
C TRP A 50 4.15 -11.53 14.82
N THR A 51 5.31 -11.13 14.31
CA THR A 51 5.77 -9.75 14.33
C THR A 51 5.95 -9.21 12.92
N GLY A 52 6.29 -7.92 12.78
CA GLY A 52 6.54 -7.29 11.47
C GLY A 52 7.62 -7.97 10.62
N GLU A 53 8.42 -8.89 11.17
CA GLU A 53 9.32 -9.73 10.39
C GLU A 53 8.62 -10.85 9.60
N ASN A 54 7.39 -11.20 9.98
CA ASN A 54 6.69 -12.35 9.45
C ASN A 54 5.63 -11.99 8.41
N PHE A 55 5.24 -10.72 8.31
CA PHE A 55 4.14 -10.31 7.45
C PHE A 55 4.30 -8.90 6.87
N GLU A 56 3.58 -8.70 5.78
CA GLU A 56 3.23 -7.40 5.23
C GLU A 56 1.74 -7.38 4.95
N PHE A 57 1.16 -6.19 4.80
CA PHE A 57 -0.23 -6.04 4.39
C PHE A 57 -0.32 -5.42 3.01
N LEU A 58 -1.24 -5.92 2.20
CA LEU A 58 -1.61 -5.35 0.92
C LEU A 58 -3.09 -5.02 0.94
N ILE A 59 -3.44 -3.74 0.81
CA ILE A 59 -4.82 -3.30 0.62
C ILE A 59 -5.10 -3.24 -0.88
N THR A 60 -6.07 -4.00 -1.35
CA THR A 60 -6.46 -4.08 -2.77
C THR A 60 -7.82 -3.44 -3.02
N GLY A 61 -8.18 -3.19 -4.29
CA GLY A 61 -9.46 -2.55 -4.63
C GLY A 61 -9.51 -1.07 -4.26
N VAL A 62 -8.34 -0.43 -4.28
CA VAL A 62 -8.10 0.97 -4.00
C VAL A 62 -7.65 1.63 -5.31
N ASP A 63 -8.26 2.76 -5.65
CA ASP A 63 -7.88 3.62 -6.77
C ASP A 63 -6.94 4.74 -6.28
N GLU A 64 -6.47 5.62 -7.17
CA GLU A 64 -5.57 6.71 -6.82
C GLU A 64 -6.18 7.61 -5.73
N ILE A 65 -5.47 7.73 -4.61
CA ILE A 65 -5.81 8.65 -3.52
C ILE A 65 -5.03 9.96 -3.76
N PRO A 66 -5.65 11.15 -3.63
CA PRO A 66 -4.95 12.42 -3.70
C PRO A 66 -3.92 12.58 -2.58
N ASN A 67 -2.77 13.18 -2.89
CA ASN A 67 -1.68 13.36 -1.92
C ASN A 67 -2.12 14.13 -0.67
N GLU A 68 -3.04 15.09 -0.83
CA GLU A 68 -3.56 15.93 0.24
C GLU A 68 -4.38 15.14 1.27
N GLU A 69 -4.95 14.00 0.86
CA GLU A 69 -5.77 13.14 1.72
C GLU A 69 -4.95 11.99 2.33
N TYR A 70 -3.69 11.78 1.94
CA TYR A 70 -2.88 10.65 2.40
C TYR A 70 -2.78 10.56 3.91
N ASP A 71 -2.43 11.65 4.58
CA ASP A 71 -2.23 11.60 6.03
C ASP A 71 -3.55 11.33 6.77
N ARG A 72 -4.68 11.78 6.24
CA ARG A 72 -6.00 11.49 6.81
C ARG A 72 -6.44 10.04 6.57
N ILE A 73 -6.15 9.50 5.39
CA ILE A 73 -6.59 8.15 5.01
C ILE A 73 -5.68 7.08 5.61
N MET A 74 -4.36 7.29 5.57
CA MET A 74 -3.34 6.31 5.90
C MET A 74 -3.01 6.26 7.40
N THR A 75 -3.72 6.99 8.24
CA THR A 75 -3.49 6.99 9.68
C THR A 75 -4.72 6.50 10.44
N PRO A 76 -4.53 5.70 11.50
CA PRO A 76 -5.64 5.21 12.31
C PRO A 76 -6.22 6.33 13.18
N ASN A 77 -7.51 6.26 13.49
CA ASN A 77 -8.18 7.21 14.37
C ASN A 77 -8.05 6.81 15.85
N SER A 78 -7.83 5.52 16.13
CA SER A 78 -7.79 5.00 17.51
C SER A 78 -6.41 5.10 18.19
N PHE A 79 -5.41 5.61 17.49
CA PHE A 79 -4.05 5.76 18.00
C PHE A 79 -3.51 7.16 17.74
N GLU A 80 -2.73 7.67 18.70
CA GLU A 80 -1.88 8.83 18.44
C GLU A 80 -0.82 8.47 17.41
N TRP A 81 -0.61 9.38 16.46
CA TRP A 81 0.37 9.19 15.41
C TRP A 81 1.15 10.47 15.12
N LYS A 82 2.34 10.30 14.55
CA LYS A 82 3.14 11.38 13.97
C LYS A 82 3.81 10.92 12.69
N LYS A 83 3.99 11.86 11.76
CA LYS A 83 4.77 11.64 10.54
C LYS A 83 6.22 12.01 10.79
N VAL A 84 7.14 11.14 10.38
CA VAL A 84 8.60 11.33 10.47
C VAL A 84 9.19 11.07 9.10
N ILE A 85 10.15 11.89 8.67
CA ILE A 85 10.89 11.65 7.43
C ILE A 85 12.24 11.01 7.77
N LYS A 86 12.53 9.83 7.19
CA LYS A 86 13.82 9.15 7.30
C LYS A 86 14.34 8.85 5.91
N ASP A 87 15.57 9.26 5.59
CA ASP A 87 16.17 9.06 4.27
C ASP A 87 15.27 9.51 3.10
N GLU A 88 14.57 10.65 3.27
CA GLU A 88 13.59 11.20 2.32
C GLU A 88 12.27 10.40 2.20
N TRP A 89 12.05 9.38 3.03
CA TRP A 89 10.82 8.59 3.05
C TRP A 89 9.90 8.95 4.22
N PRO A 90 8.56 9.03 3.99
CA PRO A 90 7.59 9.23 5.04
C PRO A 90 7.34 7.94 5.82
N PHE A 91 7.47 8.04 7.14
CA PHE A 91 7.09 7.02 8.11
C PHE A 91 5.99 7.56 9.02
N TYR A 92 5.07 6.68 9.40
CA TYR A 92 4.01 6.96 10.36
C TYR A 92 4.31 6.20 11.64
N VAL A 93 4.58 6.94 12.71
CA VAL A 93 4.84 6.38 14.03
C VAL A 93 3.52 6.37 14.79
N VAL A 94 3.08 5.19 15.24
CA VAL A 94 1.83 4.92 15.94
C VAL A 94 2.12 4.28 17.29
N GLY A 95 2.15 5.11 18.34
CA GLY A 95 2.73 4.73 19.64
C GLY A 95 4.22 4.42 19.51
N GLU A 96 4.62 3.19 19.83
CA GLU A 96 6.00 2.71 19.74
C GLU A 96 6.35 2.05 18.39
N ASP A 97 5.35 1.79 17.54
CA ASP A 97 5.55 1.11 16.26
C ASP A 97 5.56 2.11 15.12
N GLU A 98 6.21 1.75 14.03
CA GLU A 98 6.29 2.56 12.83
C GLU A 98 5.96 1.75 11.59
N PHE A 99 5.37 2.40 10.61
CA PHE A 99 5.16 1.82 9.30
C PHE A 99 5.38 2.82 8.18
N SER A 100 5.62 2.28 7.00
CA SER A 100 5.63 3.00 5.73
C SER A 100 4.69 2.28 4.77
N PHE A 101 4.34 2.95 3.68
CA PHE A 101 3.55 2.34 2.63
C PHE A 101 4.07 2.72 1.25
N SER A 102 3.72 1.90 0.26
CA SER A 102 4.02 2.13 -1.15
C SER A 102 2.82 1.73 -2.02
N TRP A 103 2.69 2.40 -3.16
CA TRP A 103 1.67 2.05 -4.15
C TRP A 103 2.25 1.01 -5.10
N GLU A 104 1.72 -0.21 -5.03
CA GLU A 104 2.18 -1.37 -5.79
C GLU A 104 0.95 -2.04 -6.40
N ILE A 105 0.82 -2.08 -7.73
CA ILE A 105 -0.32 -2.76 -8.37
C ILE A 105 -0.43 -4.18 -7.81
N PRO A 106 -1.54 -4.58 -7.17
CA PRO A 106 -2.90 -4.04 -7.31
C PRO A 106 -3.44 -3.09 -6.21
N GLY A 107 -2.59 -2.50 -5.35
CA GLY A 107 -3.02 -1.51 -4.36
C GLY A 107 -1.91 -0.93 -3.46
N ILE A 108 -2.14 -0.88 -2.14
CA ILE A 108 -1.20 -0.27 -1.17
C ILE A 108 -0.53 -1.35 -0.36
N GLN A 109 0.79 -1.40 -0.38
CA GLN A 109 1.57 -2.30 0.47
C GLN A 109 2.09 -1.56 1.70
N PHE A 110 1.88 -2.14 2.88
CA PHE A 110 2.33 -1.64 4.17
C PHE A 110 3.47 -2.49 4.71
N THR A 111 4.51 -1.81 5.17
CA THR A 111 5.66 -2.42 5.82
C THR A 111 5.84 -1.79 7.19
N PHE A 112 5.79 -2.62 8.23
CA PHE A 112 5.95 -2.20 9.62
C PHE A 112 7.38 -2.47 10.11
N ASN A 113 7.76 -1.84 11.23
CA ASN A 113 8.95 -2.25 11.97
C ASN A 113 8.84 -3.69 12.44
N LYS A 114 10.00 -4.31 12.64
CA LYS A 114 10.16 -5.76 12.88
C LYS A 114 9.46 -6.23 14.16
N GLU A 115 9.34 -5.35 15.14
CA GLU A 115 8.86 -5.66 16.48
C GLU A 115 7.34 -5.57 16.61
N VAL A 116 6.64 -4.92 15.66
CA VAL A 116 5.18 -4.72 15.76
C VAL A 116 4.47 -6.04 15.91
N LYS A 117 3.51 -6.12 16.83
CA LYS A 117 2.65 -7.30 16.96
C LYS A 117 1.62 -7.34 15.85
N TYR A 118 1.37 -8.53 15.30
CA TYR A 118 0.40 -8.73 14.23
C TYR A 118 -0.98 -8.15 14.57
N GLU A 119 -1.48 -8.34 15.79
CA GLU A 119 -2.79 -7.82 16.21
C GLU A 119 -2.87 -6.29 16.14
N LYS A 120 -1.82 -5.59 16.59
CA LYS A 120 -1.76 -4.13 16.53
C LYS A 120 -1.66 -3.65 15.08
N ALA A 121 -0.77 -4.25 14.29
CA ALA A 121 -0.63 -3.90 12.87
C ALA A 121 -1.93 -4.15 12.09
N LYS A 122 -2.61 -5.27 12.37
CA LYS A 122 -3.90 -5.59 11.75
C LYS A 122 -4.96 -4.56 12.13
N LYS A 123 -5.03 -4.16 13.41
CA LYS A 123 -5.97 -3.11 13.85
C LYS A 123 -5.72 -1.78 13.12
N ILE A 124 -4.46 -1.37 12.97
CA ILE A 124 -4.08 -0.18 12.19
C ILE A 124 -4.56 -0.33 10.73
N ALA A 125 -4.27 -1.47 10.10
CA ALA A 125 -4.66 -1.71 8.71
C ALA A 125 -6.19 -1.77 8.52
N ASP A 126 -6.93 -2.38 9.45
CA ASP A 126 -8.39 -2.43 9.43
C ASP A 126 -8.99 -1.01 9.50
N GLU A 127 -8.46 -0.13 10.36
CA GLU A 127 -8.92 1.27 10.43
C GLU A 127 -8.62 2.06 9.17
N ILE A 128 -7.43 1.87 8.58
CA ILE A 128 -7.08 2.50 7.30
C ILE A 128 -8.03 2.02 6.19
N ILE A 129 -8.40 0.74 6.19
CA ILE A 129 -9.41 0.23 5.25
C ILE A 129 -10.75 0.92 5.44
N GLU A 130 -11.21 1.12 6.67
CA GLU A 130 -12.45 1.85 6.92
C GLU A 130 -12.36 3.31 6.47
N ASN A 131 -11.21 3.97 6.65
CA ASN A 131 -10.96 5.30 6.10
C ASN A 131 -11.06 5.30 4.56
N ILE A 132 -10.45 4.32 3.88
CA ILE A 132 -10.52 4.19 2.42
C ILE A 132 -11.96 3.90 1.95
N LYS A 133 -12.71 3.07 2.67
CA LYS A 133 -14.12 2.82 2.37
C LYS A 133 -14.97 4.07 2.55
N SER A 134 -14.63 4.93 3.52
CA SER A 134 -15.36 6.18 3.79
C SER A 134 -15.32 7.16 2.61
N ILE A 135 -14.30 7.07 1.74
CA ILE A 135 -14.19 7.85 0.49
C ILE A 135 -14.78 7.13 -0.73
N GLY A 136 -15.53 6.04 -0.52
CA GLY A 136 -16.30 5.35 -1.55
C GLY A 136 -15.55 4.23 -2.28
N GLN A 137 -14.38 3.82 -1.80
CA GLN A 137 -13.59 2.74 -2.40
C GLN A 137 -13.87 1.38 -1.74
N LYS A 138 -13.47 0.28 -2.37
CA LYS A 138 -13.88 -1.08 -1.94
C LYS A 138 -12.93 -1.77 -0.96
N ALA A 139 -11.65 -1.39 -0.95
CA ALA A 139 -10.59 -1.78 -0.01
C ALA A 139 -10.73 -3.15 0.71
N GLU A 140 -9.88 -4.11 0.32
CA GLU A 140 -9.76 -5.43 0.94
C GLU A 140 -8.35 -5.69 1.47
N LEU A 141 -8.23 -6.20 2.70
CA LEU A 141 -6.94 -6.55 3.33
C LEU A 141 -6.47 -7.93 2.89
N LEU A 142 -5.25 -8.01 2.38
CA LEU A 142 -4.51 -9.26 2.22
C LEU A 142 -3.31 -9.27 3.15
N THR A 143 -3.14 -10.35 3.90
CA THR A 143 -1.91 -10.62 4.66
C THR A 143 -0.93 -11.36 3.76
N LEU A 144 0.23 -10.77 3.53
CA LEU A 144 1.33 -11.38 2.81
C LEU A 144 2.31 -11.97 3.83
N GLU A 145 2.56 -13.27 3.76
CA GLU A 145 3.56 -13.89 4.63
C GLU A 145 4.95 -13.60 4.07
N SER A 146 5.88 -13.12 4.90
CA SER A 146 7.23 -12.71 4.47
C SER A 146 8.05 -13.85 3.84
N ASN A 147 7.71 -15.11 4.15
CA ASN A 147 8.30 -16.31 3.54
C ASN A 147 7.71 -16.65 2.16
N LYS A 148 6.58 -16.06 1.78
CA LYS A 148 5.89 -16.24 0.49
C LYS A 148 6.04 -15.04 -0.44
N VAL A 149 6.52 -13.90 0.07
CA VAL A 149 6.90 -12.73 -0.74
C VAL A 149 8.23 -13.03 -1.44
N TYR A 150 8.21 -13.20 -2.77
CA TYR A 150 9.43 -13.27 -3.57
C TYR A 150 10.18 -11.93 -3.45
N LYS A 151 11.30 -11.92 -2.72
CA LYS A 151 12.20 -10.77 -2.66
C LYS A 151 13.08 -10.78 -3.91
N PHE A 152 12.99 -9.75 -4.75
CA PHE A 152 13.78 -9.60 -5.99
C PHE A 152 15.13 -8.91 -5.76
#